data_AF-A0A0D5A0S7-F1
#
_entry.id   AF-A0A0D5A0S7-F1
#
_cell.length_a   1.000
_cell.length_b   1.000
_cell.length_c   1.000
_cell.angle_alpha   90.00
_cell.angle_beta   90.00
_cell.angle_gamma   90.00
#
_symmetry.space_group_name_H-M   'P 1'
#
loop_
_entity.id
_entity.type
_entity.pdbx_description
1 polymer ?
#
loop_
_entity_poly.entity_id
_entity_poly.type
_entity_poly.pdbx_seq_one_letter_code
_entity_poly.pdbx_strand_id
1 'polypeptide(L)'
;MAETELERAEKRYAQARARLQALKNREAARERKLDTRRKVILGGALIDLAARDSNAAAMLDRLVRNLPRDQDRKTFEGWDARTAAHAPAAEVEGALPDAESEAHVPGETTAATGAAGSPPDGTGLSQPDRAPQGRNRTLSGLLNPRGTGAPR
;
A
#
# COMPACT_ATOMS: atom_id res chain seq x y z
N MET A 1 42.99 -8.49 9.68
CA MET A 1 42.90 -7.63 8.48
C MET A 1 42.31 -6.32 8.95
N ALA A 2 43.09 -5.23 8.97
CA ALA A 2 42.59 -3.93 9.37
C ALA A 2 41.59 -3.43 8.32
N GLU A 3 40.43 -2.95 8.75
CA GLU A 3 39.48 -2.27 7.87
C GLU A 3 40.22 -1.20 7.08
N THR A 4 40.08 -1.25 5.76
CA THR A 4 40.65 -0.23 4.90
C THR A 4 39.92 1.09 5.16
N GLU A 5 40.62 2.22 5.04
CA GLU A 5 40.00 3.55 5.14
C GLU A 5 38.80 3.72 4.21
N LEU A 6 38.83 3.02 3.07
CA LEU A 6 37.75 2.92 2.10
C LEU A 6 36.49 2.28 2.69
N GLU A 7 36.63 1.16 3.40
CA GLU A 7 35.51 0.46 4.05
C GLU A 7 34.85 1.33 5.15
N ARG A 8 35.65 2.10 5.89
CA ARG A 8 35.14 3.08 6.89
C ARG A 8 34.40 4.24 6.23
N ALA A 9 34.88 4.72 5.08
CA ALA A 9 34.20 5.76 4.31
C ALA A 9 32.86 5.26 3.75
N GLU A 10 32.84 4.05 3.18
CA GLU A 10 31.63 3.41 2.67
C GLU A 10 30.59 3.16 3.75
N LYS A 11 31.01 2.64 4.92
CA LYS A 11 30.11 2.45 6.08
C LYS A 11 29.46 3.76 6.51
N ARG A 12 30.21 4.86 6.58
CA ARG A 12 29.67 6.19 6.93
C ARG A 12 28.71 6.73 5.85
N TYR A 13 29.04 6.55 4.57
CA TYR A 13 28.15 6.92 3.47
C TYR A 13 26.83 6.13 3.50
N ALA A 14 26.91 4.82 3.68
CA ALA A 14 25.74 3.95 3.77
C ALA A 14 24.84 4.36 4.95
N GLN A 15 25.42 4.66 6.12
CA GLN A 15 24.67 5.17 7.27
C GLN A 15 24.02 6.53 7.00
N ALA A 16 24.76 7.49 6.41
CA ALA A 16 24.23 8.80 6.08
C ALA A 16 23.09 8.71 5.05
N ARG A 17 23.24 7.85 4.03
CA ARG A 17 22.21 7.58 3.03
C ARG A 17 20.97 6.92 3.65
N ALA A 18 21.16 5.97 4.56
CA ALA A 18 20.06 5.33 5.28
C ALA A 18 19.28 6.34 6.15
N ARG A 19 20.00 7.24 6.85
CA ARG A 19 19.38 8.33 7.61
C ARG A 19 18.57 9.27 6.72
N LEU A 20 19.14 9.67 5.58
CA LEU A 20 18.45 10.52 4.60
C LEU A 20 17.18 9.83 4.08
N GLN A 21 17.26 8.54 3.74
CA GLN A 21 16.11 7.78 3.27
C GLN A 21 15.03 7.64 4.35
N ALA A 22 15.41 7.43 5.61
CA ALA A 22 14.48 7.38 6.72
C ALA A 22 13.71 8.70 6.91
N LEU A 23 14.38 9.84 6.75
CA LEU A 23 13.73 11.16 6.80
C LEU A 23 12.74 11.36 5.65
N LYS A 24 13.15 11.04 4.41
CA LYS A 24 12.26 11.08 3.24
C LYS A 24 11.03 10.19 3.41
N ASN A 25 11.24 8.98 3.94
CA ASN A 25 10.15 8.04 4.19
C ASN A 25 9.16 8.58 5.23
N ARG A 26 9.65 9.28 6.27
CA ARG A 26 8.80 9.92 7.29
C ARG A 26 7.97 11.05 6.70
N GLU A 27 8.57 11.90 5.87
CA GLU A 27 7.84 12.97 5.17
C GLU A 27 6.77 12.41 4.24
N ALA A 28 7.12 11.44 3.40
CA ALA A 28 6.17 10.77 2.52
C ALA A 28 5.04 10.08 3.31
N ALA A 29 5.34 9.50 4.47
CA ALA A 29 4.32 8.92 5.34
C ALA A 29 3.39 9.98 5.95
N ARG A 30 3.91 11.15 6.35
CA ARG A 30 3.09 12.27 6.82
C ARG A 30 2.20 12.81 5.73
N GLU A 31 2.72 13.00 4.52
CA GLU A 31 1.93 13.51 3.40
C GLU A 31 0.81 12.55 3.03
N ARG A 32 1.08 11.24 3.00
CA ARG A 32 0.04 10.22 2.79
C ARG A 32 -1.06 10.28 3.85
N LYS A 33 -0.71 10.46 5.14
CA LYS A 33 -1.71 10.60 6.22
C LYS A 33 -2.59 11.83 6.02
N LEU A 34 -1.99 12.97 5.67
CA LEU A 34 -2.74 14.20 5.42
C LEU A 34 -3.62 14.07 4.19
N ASP A 35 -3.11 13.48 3.11
CA ASP A 35 -3.86 13.22 1.88
C ASP A 35 -5.06 12.29 2.13
N THR A 36 -4.88 11.18 2.86
CA THR A 36 -5.99 10.32 3.27
C THR A 36 -7.03 11.11 4.07
N ARG A 37 -6.61 11.94 5.04
CA ARG A 37 -7.54 12.76 5.82
C ARG A 37 -8.32 13.76 4.94
N ARG A 38 -7.65 14.43 4.00
CA ARG A 38 -8.29 15.37 3.06
C ARG A 38 -9.34 14.66 2.21
N LYS A 39 -9.01 13.47 1.69
CA LYS A 39 -9.92 12.65 0.88
C LYS A 39 -11.14 12.19 1.66
N VAL A 40 -10.96 11.72 2.90
CA VAL A 40 -12.08 11.29 3.77
C VAL A 40 -13.00 12.46 4.10
N ILE A 41 -12.44 13.60 4.52
CA ILE A 41 -13.24 14.79 4.87
C ILE A 41 -14.00 15.30 3.64
N LEU A 42 -13.33 15.42 2.49
CA LEU A 42 -13.97 15.88 1.27
C LEU A 42 -15.04 14.89 0.79
N GLY A 43 -14.78 13.59 0.87
CA GLY A 43 -15.74 12.55 0.52
C GLY A 43 -17.02 12.63 1.35
N GLY A 44 -16.88 12.73 2.68
CA GLY A 44 -18.03 12.92 3.57
C GLY A 44 -18.83 14.18 3.24
N ALA A 45 -18.14 15.33 3.10
CA ALA A 45 -18.79 16.60 2.77
C ALA A 45 -19.52 16.57 1.41
N LEU A 46 -18.99 15.85 0.42
CA LEU A 46 -19.65 15.67 -0.88
C LEU A 46 -20.91 14.79 -0.78
N ILE A 47 -20.88 13.74 0.03
CA ILE A 47 -22.05 12.89 0.30
C ILE A 47 -23.15 13.72 1.00
N ASP A 48 -22.79 14.49 2.02
CA ASP A 48 -23.72 15.39 2.72
C ASP A 48 -24.32 16.44 1.78
N LEU A 49 -23.54 16.96 0.83
CA LEU A 49 -24.03 17.91 -0.16
C LEU A 49 -24.99 17.24 -1.16
N ALA A 50 -24.65 16.04 -1.65
CA ALA A 50 -25.51 15.27 -2.55
C ALA A 50 -26.86 14.89 -1.93
N ALA A 51 -26.94 14.80 -0.59
CA ALA A 51 -28.19 14.55 0.11
C ALA A 51 -29.22 15.68 -0.04
N ARG A 52 -28.76 16.93 -0.19
CA ARG A 52 -29.60 18.14 -0.23
C ARG A 52 -29.66 18.82 -1.60
N ASP A 53 -28.67 18.61 -2.45
CA ASP A 53 -28.57 19.21 -3.79
C ASP A 53 -28.59 18.14 -4.89
N SER A 54 -29.65 18.15 -5.70
CA SER A 54 -29.84 17.24 -6.83
C SER A 54 -28.77 17.35 -7.93
N ASN A 55 -28.17 18.52 -8.14
CA ASN A 55 -27.10 18.71 -9.10
C ASN A 55 -25.80 18.05 -8.60
N ALA A 56 -25.51 18.21 -7.30
CA ALA A 56 -24.39 17.53 -6.66
C ALA A 56 -24.56 16.00 -6.68
N ALA A 57 -25.77 15.50 -6.45
CA ALA A 57 -26.08 14.08 -6.58
C ALA A 57 -25.83 13.56 -8.01
N ALA A 58 -26.34 14.25 -9.03
CA ALA A 58 -26.12 13.87 -10.43
C ALA A 58 -24.64 13.88 -10.83
N MET A 59 -23.87 14.85 -10.31
CA MET A 59 -22.42 14.90 -10.49
C MET A 59 -21.73 13.69 -9.84
N LEU A 60 -22.11 13.33 -8.62
CA LEU A 60 -21.56 12.17 -7.90
C LEU A 60 -21.83 10.86 -8.65
N ASP A 61 -23.06 10.66 -9.14
CA ASP A 61 -23.42 9.49 -9.95
C ASP A 61 -22.62 9.42 -11.26
N ARG A 62 -22.32 10.57 -11.86
CA ARG A 62 -21.46 10.64 -13.05
C ARG A 62 -20.02 10.28 -12.70
N LEU A 63 -19.50 10.70 -11.55
CA LEU A 63 -18.16 10.35 -11.09
C LEU A 63 -18.05 8.83 -10.88
N VAL A 64 -18.95 8.24 -10.10
CA VAL A 64 -18.99 6.80 -9.80
C VAL A 64 -19.04 5.94 -11.08
N ARG A 65 -19.91 6.30 -12.03
CA ARG A 65 -20.02 5.57 -13.31
C ARG A 65 -18.78 5.63 -14.19
N ASN A 66 -17.98 6.69 -14.07
CA ASN A 66 -16.76 6.90 -14.87
C ASN A 66 -15.48 6.42 -14.18
N LEU A 67 -15.58 5.70 -13.06
CA LEU A 67 -14.40 5.13 -12.39
C LEU A 67 -13.67 4.14 -13.32
N PRO A 68 -12.34 4.27 -13.47
CA PRO A 68 -11.58 3.49 -14.45
C PRO A 68 -11.47 2.01 -14.11
N ARG A 69 -11.64 1.64 -12.84
CA ARG A 69 -11.52 0.27 -12.35
C ARG A 69 -12.89 -0.33 -12.07
N ASP A 70 -13.14 -1.48 -12.65
CA ASP A 70 -14.41 -2.20 -12.49
C ASP A 70 -14.66 -2.62 -11.04
N GLN A 71 -13.60 -3.01 -10.31
CA GLN A 71 -13.69 -3.37 -8.90
C GLN A 71 -14.13 -2.17 -8.03
N ASP A 72 -13.67 -0.96 -8.37
CA ASP A 72 -14.04 0.23 -7.63
C ASP A 72 -15.51 0.57 -7.90
N ARG A 73 -16.00 0.43 -9.15
CA ARG A 73 -17.43 0.60 -9.49
C ARG A 73 -18.33 -0.38 -8.74
N LYS A 74 -17.94 -1.65 -8.64
CA LYS A 74 -18.65 -2.67 -7.87
C LYS A 74 -18.82 -2.31 -6.39
N THR A 75 -17.89 -1.54 -5.83
CA THR A 75 -17.97 -1.09 -4.43
C THR A 75 -19.15 -0.13 -4.19
N PHE A 76 -19.70 0.46 -5.26
CA PHE A 76 -20.85 1.38 -5.20
C PHE A 76 -22.16 0.75 -5.69
N GLU A 77 -22.20 -0.54 -6.05
CA GLU A 77 -23.44 -1.20 -6.47
C GLU A 77 -24.42 -1.31 -5.28
N GLY A 78 -25.65 -0.81 -5.47
CA GLY A 78 -26.67 -0.80 -4.42
C GLY A 78 -26.48 0.27 -3.34
N TRP A 79 -25.49 1.16 -3.49
CA TRP A 79 -25.23 2.26 -2.56
C TRP A 79 -25.89 3.56 -3.05
N ASP A 80 -26.71 4.19 -2.21
CA ASP A 80 -27.30 5.53 -2.46
C ASP A 80 -26.71 6.55 -1.46
N ALA A 81 -26.09 7.60 -1.99
CA ALA A 81 -25.50 8.68 -1.19
C ALA A 81 -26.52 9.39 -0.28
N ARG A 82 -27.79 9.47 -0.68
CA ARG A 82 -28.86 10.08 0.13
C ARG A 82 -29.20 9.23 1.36
N THR A 83 -29.17 7.91 1.21
CA THR A 83 -29.33 6.98 2.33
C THR A 83 -28.11 7.02 3.24
N ALA A 84 -26.91 7.14 2.67
CA ALA A 84 -25.66 7.23 3.44
C ALA A 84 -25.57 8.49 4.31
N ALA A 85 -26.07 9.64 3.83
CA ALA A 85 -26.10 10.89 4.59
C ALA A 85 -27.14 10.90 5.73
N HIS A 86 -28.19 10.07 5.63
CA HIS A 86 -29.26 9.96 6.63
C HIS A 86 -29.10 8.76 7.58
N ALA A 87 -28.07 7.94 7.41
CA ALA A 87 -27.73 6.92 8.41
C ALA A 87 -27.49 7.66 9.74
N PRO A 88 -28.30 7.40 10.80
CA PRO A 88 -28.08 8.03 12.08
C PRO A 88 -26.66 7.65 12.50
N ALA A 89 -25.85 8.65 12.85
CA ALA A 89 -24.61 8.43 13.57
C ALA A 89 -25.02 7.70 14.84
N ALA A 90 -24.94 6.36 14.82
CA ALA A 90 -25.27 5.53 15.96
C ALA A 90 -24.51 6.11 17.13
N GLU A 91 -25.27 6.63 18.09
CA GLU A 91 -24.78 7.23 19.31
C GLU A 91 -23.87 6.19 19.95
N VAL A 92 -22.56 6.40 19.86
CA VAL A 92 -21.58 5.73 20.72
C VAL A 92 -21.73 6.40 22.08
N GLU A 93 -22.88 6.15 22.72
CA GLU A 93 -23.13 6.49 24.10
C GLU A 93 -22.27 5.55 24.95
N GLY A 94 -21.44 6.15 25.81
CA GLY A 94 -20.43 5.43 26.57
C GLY A 94 -21.04 4.43 27.54
N ALA A 95 -20.81 3.14 27.28
CA ALA A 95 -20.86 2.11 28.29
C ALA A 95 -19.42 1.69 28.61
N LEU A 96 -18.82 2.37 29.59
CA LEU A 96 -17.72 1.81 30.37
C LEU A 96 -18.34 0.66 31.19
N PRO A 97 -17.92 -0.61 31.06
CA PRO A 97 -18.19 -1.57 32.11
C PRO A 97 -17.29 -1.21 33.31
N ASP A 98 -17.94 -0.87 34.42
CA ASP A 98 -17.31 -0.69 35.71
C ASP A 98 -16.41 -1.89 36.05
N ALA A 99 -15.22 -1.57 36.54
CA ALA A 99 -14.25 -2.53 37.00
C ALA A 99 -14.71 -3.17 38.31
N GLU A 100 -15.05 -4.45 38.28
CA GLU A 100 -14.98 -5.29 39.47
C GLU A 100 -13.63 -5.98 39.53
N SER A 101 -12.83 -5.46 40.46
CA SER A 101 -11.59 -6.03 40.97
C SER A 101 -11.92 -7.30 41.76
N GLU A 102 -11.67 -8.47 41.21
CA GLU A 102 -11.34 -9.65 42.02
C GLU A 102 -9.87 -10.05 41.80
N ALA A 103 -9.11 -9.91 42.87
CA ALA A 103 -7.72 -10.29 42.96
C ALA A 103 -7.57 -11.82 42.96
N HIS A 104 -6.79 -12.36 42.03
CA HIS A 104 -6.18 -13.68 42.16
C HIS A 104 -4.67 -13.56 41.87
N VAL A 105 -3.88 -13.57 42.95
CA VAL A 105 -2.41 -13.60 42.94
C VAL A 105 -1.92 -15.06 43.00
N PRO A 106 -0.64 -15.38 42.71
CA PRO A 106 -0.25 -16.31 41.66
C PRO A 106 0.29 -17.65 42.21
N GLY A 107 0.20 -18.71 41.41
CA GLY A 107 0.79 -20.01 41.70
C GLY A 107 1.66 -20.51 40.55
N GLU A 108 2.88 -20.93 40.91
CA GLU A 108 4.03 -21.21 40.06
C GLU A 108 3.91 -22.42 39.11
N THR A 109 4.87 -22.43 38.17
CA THR A 109 5.54 -23.61 37.57
C THR A 109 4.75 -24.33 36.46
N THR A 110 5.27 -24.51 35.25
CA THR A 110 6.53 -25.21 34.99
C THR A 110 7.07 -24.87 33.58
N ALA A 111 8.38 -24.75 33.49
CA ALA A 111 9.13 -24.74 32.25
C ALA A 111 8.97 -26.07 31.48
N ALA A 112 8.85 -25.98 30.16
CA ALA A 112 9.18 -27.08 29.27
C ALA A 112 9.95 -26.54 28.06
N THR A 113 11.27 -26.68 28.16
CA THR A 113 12.26 -26.65 27.10
C THR A 113 12.13 -27.88 26.20
N GLY A 114 12.40 -27.72 24.89
CA GLY A 114 12.66 -28.79 23.93
C GLY A 114 11.47 -29.13 23.04
N ALA A 115 11.61 -29.46 21.75
CA ALA A 115 12.78 -29.79 20.98
C ALA A 115 12.50 -29.65 19.48
N ALA A 116 13.60 -29.43 18.75
CA ALA A 116 13.86 -29.76 17.36
C ALA A 116 12.77 -30.50 16.56
N GLY A 117 12.24 -29.83 15.53
CA GLY A 117 11.72 -30.50 14.34
C GLY A 117 12.70 -30.30 13.19
N SER A 118 13.57 -31.28 12.96
CA SER A 118 14.43 -31.37 11.78
C SER A 118 13.60 -31.43 10.47
N PRO A 119 14.18 -31.00 9.33
CA PRO A 119 13.53 -31.01 8.03
C PRO A 119 13.50 -32.43 7.44
N PRO A 120 12.53 -32.79 6.58
CA PRO A 120 12.68 -33.96 5.74
C PRO A 120 13.59 -33.63 4.55
N ASP A 121 14.80 -34.18 4.59
CA ASP A 121 15.64 -34.40 3.42
C ASP A 121 14.93 -35.38 2.47
N GLY A 122 14.51 -34.86 1.31
CA GLY A 122 14.02 -35.64 0.17
C GLY A 122 14.96 -35.43 -1.02
N THR A 123 16.02 -36.22 -1.06
CA THR A 123 16.98 -36.27 -2.16
C THR A 123 16.30 -36.78 -3.44
N GLY A 124 15.93 -35.86 -4.32
CA GLY A 124 15.47 -36.14 -5.68
C GLY A 124 16.48 -35.64 -6.70
N LEU A 125 17.54 -36.43 -6.93
CA LEU A 125 18.44 -36.25 -8.06
C LEU A 125 17.69 -36.48 -9.38
N SER A 126 17.46 -35.41 -10.14
CA SER A 126 17.22 -35.46 -11.60
C SER A 126 17.28 -34.06 -12.22
N GLN A 127 18.47 -33.65 -12.62
CA GLN A 127 18.73 -32.91 -13.86
C GLN A 127 19.83 -33.69 -14.59
N PRO A 128 19.86 -33.73 -15.93
CA PRO A 128 19.59 -32.58 -16.79
C PRO A 128 18.77 -32.90 -18.05
N ASP A 129 17.99 -31.93 -18.54
CA ASP A 129 17.82 -31.83 -19.99
C ASP A 129 17.92 -30.38 -20.48
N ARG A 130 18.54 -30.31 -21.63
CA ARG A 130 19.31 -29.22 -22.23
C ARG A 130 18.39 -28.35 -23.09
N ALA A 131 18.70 -27.06 -23.11
CA ALA A 131 18.02 -26.01 -23.88
C ALA A 131 17.78 -26.36 -25.36
N PRO A 132 16.92 -25.56 -26.03
CA PRO A 132 17.51 -24.73 -27.09
C PRO A 132 17.26 -23.23 -26.90
N GLN A 133 18.33 -22.51 -27.21
CA GLN A 133 18.49 -21.07 -27.15
C GLN A 133 17.62 -20.37 -28.20
N GLY A 134 16.74 -19.47 -27.75
CA GLY A 134 15.97 -18.55 -28.59
C GLY A 134 16.56 -17.14 -28.61
N ARG A 135 17.69 -17.00 -29.29
CA ARG A 135 18.28 -15.80 -29.93
C ARG A 135 17.85 -14.40 -29.46
N ASN A 136 18.83 -13.71 -28.88
CA ASN A 136 19.01 -12.25 -28.93
C ASN A 136 18.66 -11.70 -30.32
N ARG A 137 17.75 -10.72 -30.38
CA ARG A 137 17.67 -9.79 -31.51
C ARG A 137 17.95 -8.38 -31.01
N THR A 138 19.24 -8.06 -30.94
CA THR A 138 19.74 -6.70 -31.00
C THR A 138 19.35 -6.12 -32.36
N LEU A 139 18.46 -5.12 -32.37
CA LEU A 139 18.33 -4.20 -33.50
C LEU A 139 18.82 -2.83 -33.04
N SER A 140 20.15 -2.70 -33.01
CA SER A 140 20.77 -1.46 -33.49
C SER A 140 20.44 -1.36 -34.98
N GLY A 141 19.68 -0.34 -35.35
CA GLY A 141 19.27 -0.18 -36.74
C GLY A 141 18.65 1.18 -37.03
N LEU A 142 19.51 2.12 -37.41
CA LEU A 142 19.24 3.31 -38.24
C LEU A 142 18.36 4.38 -37.56
N LEU A 143 18.96 5.45 -37.02
CA LEU A 143 19.39 6.60 -37.81
C LEU A 143 18.37 6.94 -38.89
N ASN A 144 17.46 7.85 -38.56
CA ASN A 144 16.51 8.44 -39.50
C ASN A 144 17.02 9.85 -39.88
N PRO A 145 17.67 10.04 -41.04
CA PRO A 145 17.79 11.35 -41.64
C PRO A 145 17.25 11.31 -43.06
N ARG A 146 16.06 11.90 -43.28
CA ARG A 146 15.54 12.43 -44.56
C ARG A 146 14.11 12.92 -44.30
N GLY A 147 13.69 14.11 -44.69
CA GLY A 147 14.34 15.07 -45.56
C GLY A 147 13.67 16.44 -45.49
N THR A 148 14.50 17.42 -45.80
CA THR A 148 14.15 18.68 -46.44
C THR A 148 13.05 18.54 -47.49
N GLY A 149 12.08 19.44 -47.45
CA GLY A 149 11.04 19.54 -48.47
C GLY A 149 10.06 20.67 -48.19
N ALA A 150 10.55 21.89 -48.08
CA ALA A 150 9.71 23.07 -48.31
C ALA A 150 9.47 23.21 -49.83
N PRO A 151 8.24 23.55 -50.24
CA PRO A 151 8.09 24.41 -51.41
C PRO A 151 7.13 25.58 -51.17
N ARG A 152 7.71 26.76 -51.43
CA ARG A 152 7.17 28.00 -52.03
C ARG A 152 5.99 28.71 -51.36
#